data_AF-A0AAW8TZK7-F1
#
_entry.id   AF-A0AAW8TZK7-F1
#
_cell.length_a   1.000
_cell.length_b   1.000
_cell.length_c   1.000
_cell.angle_alpha   90.00
_cell.angle_beta   90.00
_cell.angle_gamma   90.00
#
_symmetry.space_group_name_H-M   'P 1'
#
loop_
_entity.id
_entity.type
_entity.pdbx_description
1 polymer ?
#
loop_
_entity_poly.entity_id
_entity_poly.type
_entity_poly.pdbx_seq_one_letter_code
_entity_poly.pdbx_strand_id
1 'polypeptide(L)'
;MKRYLFFRILRSILSIFLVTTLTYGVIYSLIPRKTIFQNDVTYGKLKSKPDDLKDYENTAFSKMGYLDYLPSSKLIAEVKKDHPEVTSEDTAANTKIFKEWAKANGYELEQFPVSKGYYAIKELPLTTRVFRFYKNLIQVDHPWKINDPDNKDMKRGYKITNDPLAGWSVVGSGTKYKYQIYFNGEFPFIHQNIFHLNLGTSYPTFAGQPVTQVIGGDQGKADSQEVTFENGKTSKTAMNIYSRQYQMTANLSTREKNMFSDNYTITLNNKQDPSMIGNSMRMGIIAVLISYGVAVPMSMIMSRYKGKWPDKFGVAIVTVLISVPSLAFIYFFRFIGSSAFGLPDLFPTLGAQDIRSYILPTIILGLLSVSGIVIWLRRYMIDQQSADYVKFAKAKGLSAGEISRKHIFKNAAIPLVNGIPSAVIGTIAGATITETVFAAPGMGKMLPDAIKAHNNPIVIGLVFIFTTISIFSILLGDITMTLVDPRIKLSEKGGK
;
A
#
# COMPACT_ATOMS: atom_id res chain seq x y z
N MET A 1 -14.15 16.53 -23.23
CA MET A 1 -13.05 16.26 -22.27
C MET A 1 -13.40 16.61 -20.82
N LYS A 2 -13.60 17.88 -20.40
CA LYS A 2 -13.90 18.22 -18.97
C LYS A 2 -15.06 17.42 -18.36
N ARG A 3 -16.21 17.38 -19.04
CA ARG A 3 -17.39 16.60 -18.62
C ARG A 3 -17.11 15.10 -18.53
N TYR A 4 -16.43 14.53 -19.53
CA TYR A 4 -15.99 13.13 -19.52
C TYR A 4 -15.11 12.84 -18.30
N LEU A 5 -14.07 13.66 -18.07
CA LEU A 5 -13.15 13.49 -16.95
C LEU A 5 -13.87 13.57 -15.61
N PHE A 6 -14.80 14.51 -15.45
CA PHE A 6 -15.62 14.62 -14.24
C PHE A 6 -16.42 13.34 -13.96
N PHE A 7 -17.21 12.86 -14.93
CA PHE A 7 -18.00 11.64 -14.74
C PHE A 7 -17.14 10.37 -14.64
N ARG A 8 -15.96 10.37 -15.26
CA ARG A 8 -14.99 9.28 -15.14
C ARG A 8 -14.42 9.23 -13.73
N ILE A 9 -13.97 10.36 -13.19
CA ILE A 9 -13.46 10.47 -11.82
C ILE A 9 -14.55 10.10 -10.80
N LEU A 10 -15.78 10.57 -11.01
CA LEU A 10 -16.90 10.21 -10.12
C LEU A 10 -17.17 8.70 -10.11
N ARG A 11 -17.22 8.07 -11.28
CA ARG A 11 -17.35 6.61 -11.41
C ARG A 11 -16.16 5.87 -10.79
N SER A 12 -14.95 6.41 -10.95
CA SER A 12 -13.74 5.87 -10.33
C SER A 12 -13.82 5.87 -8.80
N ILE A 13 -14.22 6.99 -8.19
CA ILE A 13 -14.39 7.10 -6.73
C ILE A 13 -15.47 6.13 -6.24
N LEU A 14 -16.61 6.05 -6.95
CA LEU A 14 -17.67 5.11 -6.62
C LEU A 14 -17.18 3.66 -6.70
N SER A 15 -16.41 3.29 -7.73
CA SER A 15 -15.84 1.95 -7.84
C SER A 15 -14.86 1.64 -6.70
N ILE A 16 -13.98 2.56 -6.32
CA ILE A 16 -13.06 2.39 -5.17
C ILE A 16 -13.87 2.14 -3.90
N PHE A 17 -14.91 2.95 -3.68
CA PHE A 17 -15.82 2.80 -2.54
C PHE A 17 -16.53 1.45 -2.54
N LEU A 18 -17.09 1.02 -3.68
CA LEU A 18 -17.84 -0.24 -3.77
C LEU A 18 -16.96 -1.46 -3.54
N VAL A 19 -15.79 -1.53 -4.19
CA VAL A 19 -14.86 -2.66 -4.03
C VAL A 19 -14.35 -2.72 -2.59
N THR A 20 -13.89 -1.61 -2.05
CA THR A 20 -13.35 -1.57 -0.68
C THR A 20 -14.42 -1.90 0.36
N THR A 21 -15.65 -1.39 0.19
CA THR A 21 -16.78 -1.70 1.08
C THR A 21 -17.22 -3.15 0.99
N LEU A 22 -17.25 -3.73 -0.21
CA LEU A 22 -17.56 -5.14 -0.40
C LEU A 22 -16.53 -6.03 0.29
N THR A 23 -15.24 -5.73 0.11
CA THR A 23 -14.15 -6.43 0.80
C THR A 23 -14.28 -6.30 2.31
N TYR A 24 -14.58 -5.11 2.82
CA TYR A 24 -14.85 -4.88 4.23
C TYR A 24 -16.01 -5.74 4.72
N GLY A 25 -17.12 -5.79 3.97
CA GLY A 25 -18.27 -6.61 4.27
C GLY A 25 -17.91 -8.09 4.39
N VAL A 26 -17.29 -8.65 3.34
CA VAL A 26 -16.86 -10.07 3.31
C VAL A 26 -15.97 -10.41 4.49
N ILE A 27 -14.95 -9.59 4.78
CA ILE A 27 -13.98 -9.87 5.84
C ILE A 27 -14.64 -9.81 7.21
N TYR A 28 -15.44 -8.78 7.49
CA TYR A 28 -16.00 -8.57 8.81
C TYR A 28 -17.33 -9.32 9.06
N SER A 29 -17.92 -9.95 8.03
CA SER A 29 -19.14 -10.75 8.18
C SER A 29 -18.92 -12.26 8.00
N LEU A 30 -18.06 -12.69 7.05
CA LEU A 30 -17.91 -14.11 6.70
C LEU A 30 -16.71 -14.78 7.39
N ILE A 31 -15.75 -14.00 7.88
CA ILE A 31 -14.56 -14.56 8.55
C ILE A 31 -14.78 -14.57 10.06
N PRO A 32 -14.67 -15.72 10.75
CA PRO A 32 -14.80 -15.77 12.18
C PRO A 32 -13.72 -14.92 12.87
N ARG A 33 -14.12 -13.87 13.61
CA ARG A 33 -13.18 -12.90 14.20
C ARG A 33 -12.13 -13.49 15.15
N LYS A 34 -12.37 -14.68 15.72
CA LYS A 34 -11.41 -15.35 16.62
C LYS A 34 -10.23 -16.00 15.90
N THR A 35 -10.28 -16.16 14.57
CA THR A 35 -9.17 -16.77 13.82
C THR A 35 -7.88 -15.96 13.93
N ILE A 36 -7.98 -14.65 14.16
CA ILE A 36 -6.83 -13.76 14.38
C ILE A 36 -5.89 -14.21 15.51
N PHE A 37 -6.40 -14.96 16.48
CA PHE A 37 -5.63 -15.43 17.64
C PHE A 37 -5.00 -16.81 17.43
N GLN A 38 -5.24 -17.49 16.29
CA GLN A 38 -4.77 -18.86 16.06
C GLN A 38 -3.25 -18.98 16.22
N ASN A 39 -2.50 -17.97 15.80
CA ASN A 39 -1.03 -17.93 15.87
C ASN A 39 -0.50 -16.89 16.89
N ASP A 40 -1.35 -16.44 17.82
CA ASP A 40 -0.95 -15.46 18.84
C ASP A 40 -0.35 -16.17 20.07
N VAL A 41 0.95 -15.96 20.27
CA VAL A 41 1.72 -16.52 21.40
C VAL A 41 1.20 -16.02 22.75
N THR A 42 0.82 -14.74 22.83
CA THR A 42 0.29 -14.13 24.07
C THR A 42 -1.07 -14.73 24.39
N TYR A 43 -1.94 -14.86 23.38
CA TYR A 43 -3.23 -15.51 23.55
C TYR A 43 -3.07 -16.95 24.06
N GLY A 44 -2.10 -17.71 23.52
CA GLY A 44 -1.78 -19.06 23.99
C GLY A 44 -1.36 -19.10 25.47
N LYS A 45 -0.52 -18.16 25.91
CA LYS A 45 -0.05 -18.06 27.31
C LYS A 45 -1.16 -17.67 28.30
N LEU A 46 -2.12 -16.86 27.86
CA LEU A 46 -3.22 -16.37 28.69
C LEU A 46 -4.34 -17.40 28.89
N LYS A 47 -4.32 -18.56 28.20
CA LYS A 47 -5.36 -19.59 28.36
C LYS A 47 -5.53 -20.10 29.80
N SER A 48 -4.47 -20.08 30.61
CA SER A 48 -4.52 -20.47 32.02
C SER A 48 -5.06 -19.37 32.95
N LYS A 49 -5.29 -18.15 32.43
CA LYS A 49 -5.80 -16.99 33.16
C LYS A 49 -7.04 -16.42 32.46
N PRO A 50 -8.24 -16.95 32.76
CA PRO A 50 -9.46 -16.62 32.02
C PRO A 50 -9.82 -15.13 31.99
N ASP A 51 -9.56 -14.39 33.07
CA ASP A 51 -9.84 -12.96 33.16
C ASP A 51 -8.92 -12.14 32.24
N ASP A 52 -7.60 -12.35 32.37
CA ASP A 52 -6.60 -11.71 31.52
C ASP A 52 -6.82 -12.04 30.04
N LEU A 53 -7.22 -13.28 29.73
CA LEU A 53 -7.53 -13.71 28.36
C LEU A 53 -8.71 -12.91 27.80
N LYS A 54 -9.79 -12.77 28.57
CA LYS A 54 -11.00 -12.06 28.13
C LYS A 54 -10.74 -10.56 27.97
N ASP A 55 -9.98 -9.96 28.89
CA ASP A 55 -9.55 -8.57 28.78
C ASP A 55 -8.67 -8.36 27.54
N TYR A 56 -7.74 -9.28 27.27
CA TYR A 56 -6.90 -9.27 26.08
C TYR A 56 -7.71 -9.39 24.78
N GLU A 57 -8.66 -10.34 24.71
CA GLU A 57 -9.57 -10.51 23.56
C GLU A 57 -10.33 -9.20 23.27
N ASN A 58 -11.00 -8.66 24.28
CA ASN A 58 -11.82 -7.45 24.14
C ASN A 58 -10.97 -6.22 23.80
N THR A 59 -9.77 -6.10 24.39
CA THR A 59 -8.81 -5.04 24.06
C THR A 59 -8.34 -5.13 22.61
N ALA A 60 -8.03 -6.34 22.12
CA ALA A 60 -7.64 -6.54 20.74
C ALA A 60 -8.79 -6.19 19.78
N PHE A 61 -10.01 -6.69 20.04
CA PHE A 61 -11.20 -6.35 19.25
C PHE A 61 -11.51 -4.85 19.25
N SER A 62 -11.30 -4.17 20.38
CA SER A 62 -11.43 -2.72 20.49
C SER A 62 -10.41 -1.97 19.64
N LYS A 63 -9.13 -2.36 19.70
CA LYS A 63 -8.08 -1.76 18.87
C LYS A 63 -8.33 -1.94 17.37
N MET A 64 -8.95 -3.05 16.97
CA MET A 64 -9.31 -3.32 15.57
C MET A 64 -10.67 -2.73 15.15
N GLY A 65 -11.39 -2.06 16.06
CA GLY A 65 -12.66 -1.40 15.78
C GLY A 65 -13.85 -2.36 15.63
N TYR A 66 -13.79 -3.57 16.19
CA TYR A 66 -14.94 -4.47 16.24
C TYR A 66 -15.98 -4.02 17.27
N LEU A 67 -15.52 -3.58 18.43
CA LEU A 67 -16.36 -3.19 19.56
C LEU A 67 -15.72 -2.00 20.29
N ASP A 68 -16.50 -1.22 21.02
CA ASP A 68 -15.97 -0.28 21.99
C ASP A 68 -15.90 -1.00 23.35
N TYR A 69 -14.70 -1.13 23.92
CA TYR A 69 -14.45 -1.87 25.19
C TYR A 69 -14.10 -0.93 26.34
N LEU A 70 -14.80 -1.10 27.46
CA LEU A 70 -14.50 -0.44 28.74
C LEU A 70 -14.07 -1.50 29.77
N PRO A 71 -12.76 -1.61 30.06
CA PRO A 71 -12.29 -2.44 31.18
C PRO A 71 -12.80 -1.87 32.50
N SER A 72 -12.81 -2.69 33.56
CA SER A 72 -13.42 -2.33 34.85
C SER A 72 -13.00 -0.96 35.39
N SER A 73 -11.70 -0.63 35.34
CA SER A 73 -11.19 0.65 35.82
C SER A 73 -11.76 1.85 35.05
N LYS A 74 -11.88 1.74 33.73
CA LYS A 74 -12.44 2.80 32.89
C LYS A 74 -13.96 2.88 33.01
N LEU A 75 -14.64 1.74 33.11
CA LEU A 75 -16.08 1.69 33.35
C LEU A 75 -16.44 2.40 34.65
N ILE A 76 -15.74 2.07 35.75
CA ILE A 76 -15.95 2.72 37.04
C ILE A 76 -15.68 4.22 36.95
N ALA A 77 -14.58 4.63 36.30
CA ALA A 77 -14.26 6.05 36.14
C ALA A 77 -15.33 6.82 35.36
N GLU A 78 -15.96 6.21 34.35
CA GLU A 78 -17.00 6.85 33.55
C GLU A 78 -18.33 6.93 34.33
N VAL A 79 -18.71 5.85 35.02
CA VAL A 79 -19.93 5.80 35.83
C VAL A 79 -19.83 6.73 37.04
N LYS A 80 -18.66 6.87 37.64
CA LYS A 80 -18.41 7.77 38.79
C LYS A 80 -18.66 9.25 38.49
N LYS A 81 -18.68 9.66 37.22
CA LYS A 81 -19.03 11.04 36.84
C LYS A 81 -20.48 11.38 37.19
N ASP A 82 -21.37 10.40 37.04
CA ASP A 82 -22.81 10.55 37.29
C ASP A 82 -23.23 9.94 38.65
N HIS A 83 -22.48 8.95 39.14
CA HIS A 83 -22.74 8.20 40.38
C HIS A 83 -21.47 8.06 41.26
N PRO A 84 -21.13 9.07 42.08
CA PRO A 84 -19.90 9.09 42.89
C PRO A 84 -19.76 7.92 43.86
N GLU A 85 -20.89 7.35 44.30
CA GLU A 85 -21.01 6.25 45.26
C GLU A 85 -20.56 4.88 44.74
N VAL A 86 -20.37 4.73 43.42
CA VAL A 86 -20.08 3.43 42.80
C VAL A 86 -18.68 2.95 43.13
N THR A 87 -18.59 1.72 43.63
CA THR A 87 -17.33 1.01 43.91
C THR A 87 -17.09 -0.14 42.93
N SER A 88 -15.91 -0.75 43.00
CA SER A 88 -15.57 -1.96 42.22
C SER A 88 -16.21 -3.24 42.77
N GLU A 89 -16.92 -3.17 43.89
CA GLU A 89 -17.48 -4.34 44.58
C GLU A 89 -18.74 -4.85 43.90
N ASP A 90 -18.89 -6.18 43.89
CA ASP A 90 -20.07 -6.85 43.35
C ASP A 90 -21.24 -6.81 44.36
N THR A 91 -21.88 -5.65 44.47
CA THR A 91 -23.08 -5.43 45.29
C THR A 91 -24.30 -5.20 44.40
N ALA A 92 -25.48 -5.63 44.85
CA ALA A 92 -26.72 -5.49 44.09
C ALA A 92 -27.04 -4.02 43.71
N ALA A 93 -26.60 -3.06 44.53
CA ALA A 93 -26.70 -1.64 44.24
C ALA A 93 -25.78 -1.22 43.08
N ASN A 94 -24.50 -1.60 43.12
CA ASN A 94 -23.55 -1.33 42.05
C ASN A 94 -23.97 -2.00 40.73
N THR A 95 -24.43 -3.25 40.77
CA THR A 95 -24.92 -3.97 39.58
C THR A 95 -26.05 -3.22 38.89
N LYS A 96 -26.99 -2.68 39.68
CA LYS A 96 -28.13 -1.92 39.15
C LYS A 96 -27.65 -0.64 38.45
N ILE A 97 -26.75 0.11 39.10
CA ILE A 97 -26.19 1.35 38.54
C ILE A 97 -25.41 1.05 37.25
N PHE A 98 -24.53 0.05 37.25
CA PHE A 98 -23.78 -0.35 36.06
C PHE A 98 -24.69 -0.78 34.90
N LYS A 99 -25.76 -1.52 35.20
CA LYS A 99 -26.70 -1.99 34.17
C LYS A 99 -27.54 -0.85 33.59
N GLU A 100 -27.99 0.08 34.43
CA GLU A 100 -28.72 1.27 34.01
C GLU A 100 -27.84 2.17 33.14
N TRP A 101 -26.60 2.44 33.58
CA TRP A 101 -25.63 3.22 32.81
C TRP A 101 -25.27 2.56 31.48
N ALA A 102 -25.00 1.25 31.47
CA ALA A 102 -24.67 0.51 30.27
C ALA A 102 -25.82 0.56 29.25
N LYS A 103 -27.07 0.32 29.70
CA LYS A 103 -28.25 0.39 28.84
C LYS A 103 -28.46 1.81 28.28
N ALA A 104 -28.30 2.84 29.10
CA ALA A 104 -28.43 4.24 28.67
C ALA A 104 -27.41 4.63 27.59
N ASN A 105 -26.19 4.08 27.65
CA ASN A 105 -25.10 4.38 26.72
C ASN A 105 -24.97 3.38 25.54
N GLY A 106 -25.84 2.35 25.52
CA GLY A 106 -25.86 1.29 24.50
C GLY A 106 -24.68 0.32 24.62
N TYR A 107 -24.22 0.04 25.82
CA TYR A 107 -23.25 -1.00 26.16
C TYR A 107 -23.96 -2.23 26.75
N GLU A 108 -23.37 -3.40 26.53
CA GLU A 108 -23.68 -4.65 27.19
C GLU A 108 -22.73 -4.83 28.38
N LEU A 109 -23.30 -5.08 29.56
CA LEU A 109 -22.56 -5.32 30.78
C LEU A 109 -22.27 -6.81 30.91
N GLU A 110 -20.99 -7.16 31.07
CA GLU A 110 -20.53 -8.52 31.30
C GLU A 110 -19.64 -8.57 32.56
N GLN A 111 -19.39 -9.77 33.07
CA GLN A 111 -18.50 -10.01 34.20
C GLN A 111 -17.34 -10.91 33.80
N PHE A 112 -16.17 -10.66 34.38
CA PHE A 112 -15.03 -11.56 34.21
C PHE A 112 -15.30 -12.95 34.80
N PRO A 113 -14.77 -14.03 34.19
CA PRO A 113 -15.06 -15.40 34.62
C PRO A 113 -14.73 -15.68 36.09
N VAL A 114 -13.56 -15.22 36.57
CA VAL A 114 -12.98 -15.53 37.88
C VAL A 114 -13.23 -14.40 38.89
N SER A 115 -12.75 -13.18 38.61
CA SER A 115 -12.84 -12.04 39.54
C SER A 115 -14.24 -11.47 39.71
N LYS A 116 -15.17 -11.81 38.79
CA LYS A 116 -16.52 -11.22 38.70
C LYS A 116 -16.54 -9.70 38.54
N GLY A 117 -15.40 -9.07 38.23
CA GLY A 117 -15.34 -7.65 37.92
C GLY A 117 -16.18 -7.31 36.70
N TYR A 118 -16.91 -6.20 36.77
CA TYR A 118 -17.74 -5.73 35.68
C TYR A 118 -16.91 -5.08 34.57
N TYR A 119 -17.25 -5.38 33.32
CA TYR A 119 -16.77 -4.66 32.14
C TYR A 119 -17.91 -4.43 31.16
N ALA A 120 -17.74 -3.46 30.27
CA ALA A 120 -18.79 -3.12 29.31
C ALA A 120 -18.27 -3.19 27.87
N ILE A 121 -19.05 -3.80 26.99
CA ILE A 121 -18.74 -3.92 25.56
C ILE A 121 -19.87 -3.30 24.73
N LYS A 122 -19.52 -2.68 23.60
CA LYS A 122 -20.50 -2.20 22.64
C LYS A 122 -20.09 -2.66 21.25
N GLU A 123 -20.78 -3.68 20.75
CA GLU A 123 -20.52 -4.19 19.39
C GLU A 123 -20.84 -3.11 18.36
N LEU A 124 -19.89 -2.85 17.46
CA LEU A 124 -20.07 -1.86 16.41
C LEU A 124 -20.69 -2.53 15.18
N PRO A 125 -21.86 -2.07 14.70
CA PRO A 125 -22.44 -2.57 13.46
C PRO A 125 -21.47 -2.39 12.28
N LEU A 126 -21.54 -3.30 11.30
CA LEU A 126 -20.69 -3.26 10.11
C LEU A 126 -20.75 -1.90 9.40
N THR A 127 -21.94 -1.31 9.27
CA THR A 127 -22.16 0.01 8.67
C THR A 127 -21.39 1.11 9.40
N THR A 128 -21.41 1.10 10.74
CA THR A 128 -20.64 2.03 11.57
C THR A 128 -19.15 1.85 11.39
N ARG A 129 -18.66 0.60 11.28
CA ARG A 129 -17.24 0.31 11.06
C ARG A 129 -16.77 0.84 9.70
N VAL A 130 -17.53 0.56 8.64
CA VAL A 130 -17.28 1.08 7.28
C VAL A 130 -17.28 2.60 7.26
N PHE A 131 -18.28 3.22 7.90
CA PHE A 131 -18.35 4.67 8.01
C PHE A 131 -17.15 5.26 8.77
N ARG A 132 -16.76 4.66 9.91
CA ARG A 132 -15.56 5.06 10.67
C ARG A 132 -14.28 4.93 9.84
N PHE A 133 -14.17 3.90 8.99
CA PHE A 133 -13.04 3.73 8.08
C PHE A 133 -12.94 4.91 7.10
N TYR A 134 -14.00 5.19 6.32
CA TYR A 134 -13.97 6.29 5.34
C TYR A 134 -13.87 7.67 5.98
N LYS A 135 -14.54 7.89 7.13
CA LYS A 135 -14.46 9.16 7.87
C LYS A 135 -13.02 9.48 8.28
N ASN A 136 -12.23 8.47 8.62
CA ASN A 136 -10.86 8.64 9.10
C ASN A 136 -9.80 8.38 8.02
N LEU A 137 -10.20 7.97 6.81
CA LEU A 137 -9.30 7.53 5.74
C LEU A 137 -8.27 8.58 5.36
N ILE A 138 -8.70 9.83 5.21
CA ILE A 138 -7.82 10.96 4.89
C ILE A 138 -7.62 11.76 6.17
N GLN A 139 -6.37 11.81 6.63
CA GLN A 139 -5.96 12.63 7.75
C GLN A 139 -5.12 13.80 7.24
N VAL A 140 -5.50 15.00 7.65
CA VAL A 140 -4.76 16.22 7.37
C VAL A 140 -4.02 16.62 8.64
N ASP A 141 -2.71 16.85 8.50
CA ASP A 141 -1.89 17.44 9.54
C ASP A 141 -1.94 18.97 9.43
N HIS A 142 -2.17 19.65 10.55
CA HIS A 142 -2.37 21.10 10.59
C HIS A 142 -1.92 21.68 11.94
N PRO A 143 -1.69 23.00 12.06
CA PRO A 143 -1.07 23.63 13.25
C PRO A 143 -1.90 23.54 14.54
N TRP A 144 -3.14 23.09 14.45
CA TRP A 144 -4.05 22.89 15.59
C TRP A 144 -4.26 21.40 15.91
N LYS A 145 -3.45 20.51 15.32
CA LYS A 145 -3.58 19.07 15.52
C LYS A 145 -3.16 18.63 16.91
N ILE A 146 -2.09 19.23 17.43
CA ILE A 146 -1.52 18.91 18.74
C ILE A 146 -2.12 19.81 19.82
N ASN A 147 -2.56 19.20 20.91
CA ASN A 147 -2.99 19.89 22.13
C ASN A 147 -2.17 19.36 23.31
N ASP A 148 -1.18 20.12 23.76
CA ASP A 148 -0.30 19.78 24.89
C ASP A 148 -0.62 20.71 26.07
N PRO A 149 -1.21 20.20 27.17
CA PRO A 149 -1.52 21.00 28.36
C PRO A 149 -0.29 21.64 29.02
N ASP A 150 0.89 21.05 28.85
CA ASP A 150 2.16 21.52 29.44
C ASP A 150 2.88 22.52 28.53
N ASN A 151 2.37 22.76 27.32
CA ASN A 151 2.91 23.70 26.33
C ASN A 151 1.79 24.53 25.69
N LYS A 152 1.07 25.29 26.52
CA LYS A 152 -0.11 26.09 26.10
C LYS A 152 0.26 27.25 25.18
N ASP A 153 1.45 27.84 25.37
CA ASP A 153 1.93 29.02 24.64
C ASP A 153 2.69 28.69 23.34
N MET A 154 2.63 27.42 22.89
CA MET A 154 3.24 26.98 21.64
C MET A 154 2.75 27.83 20.47
N LYS A 155 3.68 28.50 19.77
CA LYS A 155 3.38 29.25 18.54
C LYS A 155 2.85 28.28 17.48
N ARG A 156 1.63 28.49 16.99
CA ARG A 156 1.02 27.64 15.95
C ARG A 156 1.14 28.30 14.59
N GLY A 157 1.55 27.54 13.59
CA GLY A 157 1.60 28.02 12.21
C GLY A 157 2.58 27.23 11.36
N TYR A 158 2.74 27.70 10.12
CA TYR A 158 3.74 27.20 9.20
C TYR A 158 4.82 28.24 9.01
N LYS A 159 6.07 27.81 8.93
CA LYS A 159 7.21 28.67 8.64
C LYS A 159 8.10 28.00 7.61
N ILE A 160 8.45 28.74 6.56
CA ILE A 160 9.50 28.33 5.64
C ILE A 160 10.83 28.67 6.30
N THR A 161 11.69 27.68 6.48
CA THR A 161 13.00 27.86 7.11
C THR A 161 14.03 26.94 6.49
N ASN A 162 15.29 27.33 6.57
CA ASN A 162 16.41 26.45 6.30
C ASN A 162 16.83 25.83 7.64
N ASP A 163 16.32 24.64 7.95
CA ASP A 163 16.62 23.93 9.20
C ASP A 163 18.01 23.27 9.08
N PRO A 164 18.90 23.40 10.09
CA PRO A 164 20.23 22.79 10.02
C PRO A 164 20.23 21.28 9.76
N LEU A 165 19.18 20.57 10.15
CA LEU A 165 19.09 19.11 10.02
C LEU A 165 18.43 18.65 8.72
N ALA A 166 17.48 19.42 8.19
CA ALA A 166 16.64 19.02 7.05
C ALA A 166 16.76 19.96 5.83
N GLY A 167 17.53 21.03 5.93
CA GLY A 167 17.64 22.06 4.91
C GLY A 167 16.35 22.88 4.76
N TRP A 168 16.14 23.41 3.55
CA TRP A 168 14.94 24.16 3.20
C TRP A 168 13.69 23.30 3.37
N SER A 169 12.79 23.73 4.25
CA SER A 169 11.55 23.01 4.54
C SER A 169 10.44 23.96 4.99
N VAL A 170 9.21 23.50 4.79
CA VAL A 170 8.04 24.08 5.46
C VAL A 170 7.90 23.36 6.80
N VAL A 171 8.27 24.05 7.87
CA VAL A 171 8.13 23.54 9.24
C VAL A 171 6.77 23.93 9.79
N GLY A 172 6.04 22.95 10.30
CA GLY A 172 4.80 23.15 11.05
C GLY A 172 5.08 23.19 12.55
N SER A 173 4.39 24.08 13.25
CA SER A 173 4.35 24.10 14.71
C SER A 173 2.91 23.92 15.18
N GLY A 174 2.71 22.99 16.12
CA GLY A 174 1.40 22.46 16.51
C GLY A 174 0.81 21.42 15.56
N THR A 175 1.58 21.03 14.53
CA THR A 175 1.37 19.86 13.66
C THR A 175 1.92 18.59 14.31
N LYS A 176 1.47 17.42 13.88
CA LYS A 176 2.01 16.12 14.29
C LYS A 176 3.44 15.91 13.79
N TYR A 177 3.71 16.26 12.53
CA TYR A 177 5.04 16.17 11.93
C TYR A 177 5.72 17.55 11.90
N LYS A 178 7.02 17.61 12.18
CA LYS A 178 7.77 18.88 12.12
C LYS A 178 7.85 19.39 10.69
N TYR A 179 8.36 18.56 9.78
CA TYR A 179 8.57 18.92 8.38
C TYR A 179 7.33 18.55 7.57
N GLN A 180 6.59 19.57 7.14
CA GLN A 180 5.35 19.41 6.37
C GLN A 180 5.63 19.26 4.88
N ILE A 181 6.61 20.00 4.37
CA ILE A 181 7.18 19.84 3.02
C ILE A 181 8.69 19.93 3.17
N TYR A 182 9.43 18.97 2.62
CA TYR A 182 10.89 18.95 2.66
C TYR A 182 11.46 18.36 1.37
N PHE A 183 12.74 18.62 1.15
CA PHE A 183 13.47 18.18 -0.03
C PHE A 183 14.68 17.36 0.43
N ASN A 184 14.89 16.20 -0.17
CA ASN A 184 16.09 15.40 0.07
C ASN A 184 16.55 14.74 -1.25
N GLY A 185 17.59 13.92 -1.19
CA GLY A 185 18.14 13.22 -2.36
C GLY A 185 17.36 11.97 -2.81
N GLU A 186 16.28 11.62 -2.11
CA GLU A 186 15.47 10.44 -2.39
C GLU A 186 14.31 10.81 -3.31
N PHE A 187 13.99 9.96 -4.29
CA PHE A 187 12.84 10.19 -5.15
C PHE A 187 11.54 9.78 -4.44
N PRO A 188 10.47 10.59 -4.46
CA PRO A 188 10.38 11.90 -5.10
C PRO A 188 11.13 12.98 -4.32
N PHE A 189 11.95 13.80 -4.99
CA PHE A 189 12.79 14.83 -4.36
C PHE A 189 12.01 15.89 -3.55
N ILE A 190 10.67 15.88 -3.63
CA ILE A 190 9.75 16.70 -2.85
C ILE A 190 8.86 15.75 -2.06
N HIS A 191 8.90 15.87 -0.74
CA HIS A 191 8.09 15.06 0.17
C HIS A 191 7.08 15.92 0.91
N GLN A 192 6.01 15.26 1.37
CA GLN A 192 4.93 15.92 2.10
C GLN A 192 4.46 15.06 3.28
N ASN A 193 4.24 15.70 4.42
CA ASN A 193 3.63 15.13 5.63
C ASN A 193 2.32 15.85 6.00
N ILE A 194 1.63 16.44 5.04
CA ILE A 194 0.36 17.16 5.24
C ILE A 194 -0.81 16.18 5.13
N PHE A 195 -0.83 15.36 4.08
CA PHE A 195 -1.89 14.40 3.80
C PHE A 195 -1.42 12.99 4.09
N HIS A 196 -2.14 12.31 4.97
CA HIS A 196 -1.88 10.93 5.38
C HIS A 196 -3.10 10.05 5.12
N LEU A 197 -2.85 8.82 4.68
CA LEU A 197 -3.87 7.79 4.63
C LEU A 197 -3.86 7.01 5.95
N ASN A 198 -5.03 6.87 6.57
CA ASN A 198 -5.22 5.96 7.69
C ASN A 198 -5.94 4.70 7.22
N LEU A 199 -5.16 3.67 6.95
CA LEU A 199 -5.65 2.35 6.54
C LEU A 199 -5.83 1.40 7.75
N GLY A 200 -5.82 1.96 8.96
CA GLY A 200 -5.92 1.22 10.21
C GLY A 200 -4.56 0.82 10.79
N THR A 201 -4.63 0.04 11.86
CA THR A 201 -3.48 -0.47 12.60
C THR A 201 -3.36 -1.97 12.38
N SER A 202 -2.15 -2.43 12.10
CA SER A 202 -1.85 -3.81 11.81
C SER A 202 -1.97 -4.70 13.06
N TYR A 203 -2.60 -5.86 12.88
CA TYR A 203 -2.72 -6.93 13.88
C TYR A 203 -3.19 -8.24 13.21
N PRO A 204 -2.69 -9.43 13.59
CA PRO A 204 -1.71 -9.70 14.66
C PRO A 204 -0.26 -9.51 14.22
N THR A 205 0.01 -9.55 12.91
CA THR A 205 1.35 -9.24 12.38
C THR A 205 1.62 -7.74 12.49
N PHE A 206 2.87 -7.34 12.73
CA PHE A 206 3.26 -5.92 12.94
C PHE A 206 2.37 -5.19 13.97
N ALA A 207 2.00 -5.88 15.06
CA ALA A 207 1.01 -5.42 16.03
C ALA A 207 1.29 -3.98 16.51
N GLY A 208 0.28 -3.11 16.35
CA GLY A 208 0.34 -1.72 16.80
C GLY A 208 0.94 -0.73 15.79
N GLN A 209 1.48 -1.20 14.66
CA GLN A 209 1.99 -0.31 13.61
C GLN A 209 0.89 0.11 12.63
N PRO A 210 0.84 1.38 12.19
CA PRO A 210 -0.04 1.81 11.11
C PRO A 210 0.22 1.02 9.82
N VAL A 211 -0.84 0.61 9.12
CA VAL A 211 -0.72 -0.17 7.87
C VAL A 211 0.14 0.56 6.83
N THR A 212 0.02 1.89 6.72
CA THR A 212 0.83 2.71 5.82
C THR A 212 2.31 2.68 6.14
N GLN A 213 2.69 2.58 7.42
CA GLN A 213 4.07 2.44 7.84
C GLN A 213 4.62 1.04 7.53
N VAL A 214 3.79 -0.01 7.67
CA VAL A 214 4.21 -1.39 7.39
C VAL A 214 4.55 -1.57 5.90
N ILE A 215 3.73 -1.02 5.00
CA ILE A 215 3.89 -1.20 3.55
C ILE A 215 4.82 -0.16 2.91
N GLY A 216 4.84 1.06 3.46
CA GLY A 216 5.59 2.20 2.92
C GLY A 216 6.92 2.47 3.60
N GLY A 217 7.15 1.93 4.80
CA GLY A 217 8.40 2.08 5.53
C GLY A 217 9.49 1.14 5.03
N ASP A 218 10.74 1.57 5.15
CA ASP A 218 11.90 0.77 4.81
C ASP A 218 11.98 -0.53 5.64
N GLN A 219 12.83 -1.44 5.17
CA GLN A 219 12.95 -2.81 5.66
C GLN A 219 14.41 -3.16 6.01
N GLY A 220 14.61 -4.31 6.63
CA GLY A 220 15.95 -4.80 6.97
C GLY A 220 16.55 -4.13 8.20
N LYS A 221 17.89 -4.12 8.27
CA LYS A 221 18.64 -3.59 9.42
C LYS A 221 18.63 -2.07 9.43
N ALA A 222 18.73 -1.49 10.62
CA ALA A 222 18.82 -0.04 10.78
C ALA A 222 20.09 0.50 10.10
N ASP A 223 19.93 1.53 9.27
CA ASP A 223 21.04 2.18 8.57
C ASP A 223 21.50 3.40 9.37
N SER A 224 22.67 3.30 9.99
CA SER A 224 23.16 4.34 10.90
C SER A 224 24.13 5.29 10.20
N GLN A 225 23.76 6.55 10.12
CA GLN A 225 24.52 7.64 9.50
C GLN A 225 25.01 8.62 10.56
N GLU A 226 26.09 9.33 10.27
CA GLU A 226 26.57 10.40 11.15
C GLU A 226 25.70 11.64 10.97
N VAL A 227 25.06 12.08 12.06
CA VAL A 227 24.22 13.27 12.08
C VAL A 227 24.72 14.21 13.15
N THR A 228 24.96 15.47 12.77
CA THR A 228 25.25 16.56 13.71
C THR A 228 23.95 17.18 14.19
N PHE A 229 23.67 17.03 15.48
CA PHE A 229 22.44 17.55 16.10
C PHE A 229 22.52 19.05 16.37
N GLU A 230 21.38 19.65 16.74
CA GLU A 230 21.27 21.10 17.02
C GLU A 230 22.15 21.56 18.19
N ASN A 231 22.60 20.62 19.04
CA ASN A 231 23.58 20.86 20.11
C ASN A 231 25.05 20.87 19.64
N GLY A 232 25.30 20.75 18.34
CA GLY A 232 26.64 20.69 17.74
C GLY A 232 27.36 19.34 17.90
N LYS A 233 26.74 18.34 18.55
CA LYS A 233 27.33 16.99 18.70
C LYS A 233 26.95 16.10 17.53
N THR A 234 27.96 15.49 16.92
CA THR A 234 27.76 14.43 15.94
C THR A 234 27.52 13.10 16.65
N SER A 235 26.51 12.35 16.21
CA SER A 235 26.27 10.99 16.69
C SER A 235 25.86 10.09 15.54
N LYS A 236 26.38 8.86 15.55
CA LYS A 236 25.99 7.82 14.60
C LYS A 236 24.62 7.28 14.99
N THR A 237 23.61 7.51 14.16
CA THR A 237 22.22 7.17 14.45
C THR A 237 21.49 6.72 13.20
N ALA A 238 20.49 5.85 13.36
CA ALA A 238 19.59 5.47 12.27
C ALA A 238 18.34 6.35 12.20
N MET A 239 18.23 7.41 13.01
CA MET A 239 17.03 8.24 13.03
C MET A 239 16.81 8.95 11.69
N ASN A 240 15.62 8.76 11.13
CA ASN A 240 15.13 9.54 10.01
C ASN A 240 14.71 10.92 10.50
N ILE A 241 15.59 11.90 10.30
CA ILE A 241 15.36 13.28 10.70
C ILE A 241 14.07 13.84 10.08
N TYR A 242 13.76 13.53 8.83
CA TYR A 242 12.58 14.05 8.15
C TYR A 242 11.25 13.52 8.71
N SER A 243 11.30 12.42 9.46
CA SER A 243 10.13 11.80 10.09
C SER A 243 9.80 12.32 11.51
N ARG A 244 10.49 13.38 11.96
CA ARG A 244 10.31 14.00 13.29
C ARG A 244 8.84 14.31 13.59
N GLN A 245 8.35 13.74 14.70
CA GLN A 245 6.99 13.86 15.20
C GLN A 245 6.96 14.46 16.61
N TYR A 246 5.86 15.15 16.91
CA TYR A 246 5.66 15.82 18.20
C TYR A 246 5.55 14.81 19.35
N GLN A 247 6.30 15.05 20.41
CA GLN A 247 6.25 14.36 21.69
C GLN A 247 5.70 15.32 22.75
N MET A 248 4.73 14.84 23.53
CA MET A 248 4.17 15.61 24.63
C MET A 248 5.27 16.00 25.61
N THR A 249 5.20 17.22 26.13
CA THR A 249 6.24 17.81 26.99
C THR A 249 6.49 16.96 28.23
N ALA A 250 5.42 16.37 28.81
CA ALA A 250 5.50 15.42 29.91
C ALA A 250 6.35 14.16 29.63
N ASN A 251 6.45 13.75 28.36
CA ASN A 251 7.13 12.52 27.96
C ASN A 251 8.57 12.75 27.46
N LEU A 252 9.04 13.99 27.38
CA LEU A 252 10.38 14.32 26.90
C LEU A 252 11.47 13.89 27.88
N SER A 253 12.39 13.05 27.43
CA SER A 253 13.58 12.70 28.18
C SER A 253 14.66 13.80 28.15
N THR A 254 15.53 13.82 29.15
CA THR A 254 16.68 14.74 29.20
C THR A 254 17.60 14.60 27.98
N ARG A 255 17.74 13.37 27.46
CA ARG A 255 18.52 13.10 26.26
C ARG A 255 17.91 13.78 25.04
N GLU A 256 16.60 13.65 24.85
CA GLU A 256 15.90 14.25 23.71
C GLU A 256 15.94 15.77 23.74
N LYS A 257 15.75 16.39 24.92
CA LYS A 257 15.90 17.84 25.11
C LYS A 257 17.32 18.35 24.79
N ASN A 258 18.33 17.50 24.98
CA ASN A 258 19.70 17.83 24.61
C ASN A 258 19.98 17.63 23.12
N MET A 259 19.21 16.80 22.41
CA MET A 259 19.42 16.51 20.99
C MET A 259 18.64 17.45 20.07
N PHE A 260 17.47 17.90 20.52
CA PHE A 260 16.54 18.73 19.76
C PHE A 260 16.14 19.96 20.58
N SER A 261 16.06 21.13 19.94
CA SER A 261 15.62 22.38 20.58
C SER A 261 14.10 22.50 20.75
N ASP A 262 13.34 21.52 20.25
CA ASP A 262 11.87 21.52 20.25
C ASP A 262 11.30 20.16 20.67
N ASN A 263 9.97 20.10 20.81
CA ASN A 263 9.22 18.90 21.18
C ASN A 263 9.10 17.86 20.06
N TYR A 264 9.70 18.06 18.88
CA TYR A 264 9.59 17.12 17.76
C TYR A 264 10.73 16.09 17.81
N THR A 265 10.63 15.13 18.71
CA THR A 265 11.73 14.21 19.05
C THR A 265 11.50 12.76 18.59
N ILE A 266 10.24 12.37 18.35
CA ILE A 266 9.91 11.03 17.86
C ILE A 266 10.38 10.90 16.41
N THR A 267 11.15 9.87 16.09
CA THR A 267 11.61 9.60 14.73
C THR A 267 11.39 8.13 14.36
N LEU A 268 11.17 7.89 13.08
CA LEU A 268 11.33 6.58 12.48
C LEU A 268 12.82 6.30 12.27
N ASN A 269 13.18 5.03 12.06
CA ASN A 269 14.54 4.65 11.72
C ASN A 269 14.66 4.44 10.21
N ASN A 270 15.71 5.01 9.61
CA ASN A 270 16.21 4.60 8.31
C ASN A 270 16.65 3.14 8.40
N LYS A 271 16.34 2.39 7.35
CA LYS A 271 16.79 1.01 7.23
C LYS A 271 17.39 0.79 5.85
N GLN A 272 18.21 -0.26 5.75
CA GLN A 272 19.01 -0.51 4.56
C GLN A 272 18.16 -0.90 3.35
N ASP A 273 17.14 -1.73 3.54
CA ASP A 273 16.37 -2.29 2.45
C ASP A 273 15.16 -1.41 2.11
N PRO A 274 14.75 -1.34 0.83
CA PRO A 274 13.60 -0.55 0.42
C PRO A 274 12.29 -1.01 1.08
N SER A 275 11.32 -0.11 1.13
CA SER A 275 9.94 -0.46 1.47
C SER A 275 9.35 -1.56 0.57
N MET A 276 8.25 -2.18 1.02
CA MET A 276 7.57 -3.22 0.24
C MET A 276 7.12 -2.68 -1.12
N ILE A 277 6.61 -1.45 -1.14
CA ILE A 277 6.27 -0.73 -2.36
C ILE A 277 7.52 -0.56 -3.24
N GLY A 278 8.62 -0.06 -2.66
CA GLY A 278 9.86 0.16 -3.39
C GLY A 278 10.42 -1.11 -4.03
N ASN A 279 10.38 -2.23 -3.32
CA ASN A 279 10.87 -3.51 -3.83
C ASN A 279 10.00 -4.02 -5.00
N SER A 280 8.67 -4.01 -4.84
CA SER A 280 7.73 -4.38 -5.91
C SER A 280 7.85 -3.49 -7.14
N MET A 281 8.00 -2.17 -6.95
CA MET A 281 8.20 -1.23 -8.04
C MET A 281 9.51 -1.50 -8.80
N ARG A 282 10.63 -1.71 -8.10
CA ARG A 282 11.92 -2.03 -8.73
C ARG A 282 11.81 -3.28 -9.59
N MET A 283 11.29 -4.37 -9.02
CA MET A 283 11.10 -5.63 -9.74
C MET A 283 10.16 -5.46 -10.94
N GLY A 284 9.02 -4.80 -10.72
CA GLY A 284 8.01 -4.61 -11.74
C GLY A 284 8.49 -3.72 -12.89
N ILE A 285 9.20 -2.62 -12.62
CA ILE A 285 9.71 -1.72 -13.67
C ILE A 285 10.73 -2.45 -14.55
N ILE A 286 11.66 -3.20 -13.95
CA ILE A 286 12.62 -4.01 -14.71
C ILE A 286 11.88 -5.03 -15.59
N ALA A 287 10.88 -5.73 -15.03
CA ALA A 287 10.06 -6.68 -15.78
C ALA A 287 9.26 -6.02 -16.91
N VAL A 288 8.71 -4.82 -16.69
CA VAL A 288 8.02 -4.03 -17.72
C VAL A 288 8.98 -3.68 -18.85
N LEU A 289 10.18 -3.19 -18.55
CA LEU A 289 11.20 -2.88 -19.56
C LEU A 289 11.58 -4.11 -20.38
N ILE A 290 11.80 -5.26 -19.73
CA ILE A 290 12.07 -6.54 -20.41
C ILE A 290 10.88 -6.92 -21.31
N SER A 291 9.66 -6.85 -20.78
CA SER A 291 8.46 -7.29 -21.50
C SER A 291 8.23 -6.47 -22.77
N TYR A 292 8.28 -5.13 -22.71
CA TYR A 292 8.14 -4.27 -23.88
C TYR A 292 9.34 -4.37 -24.81
N GLY A 293 10.56 -4.47 -24.25
CA GLY A 293 11.79 -4.62 -25.01
C GLY A 293 11.83 -5.89 -25.86
N VAL A 294 11.19 -6.97 -25.42
CA VAL A 294 11.07 -8.22 -26.18
C VAL A 294 9.81 -8.22 -27.05
N ALA A 295 8.66 -7.86 -26.48
CA ALA A 295 7.37 -8.02 -27.14
C ALA A 295 7.19 -7.08 -28.34
N VAL A 296 7.67 -5.84 -28.27
CA VAL A 296 7.51 -4.87 -29.35
C VAL A 296 8.28 -5.30 -30.61
N PRO A 297 9.60 -5.60 -30.55
CA PRO A 297 10.34 -6.11 -31.71
C PRO A 297 9.77 -7.42 -32.24
N MET A 298 9.43 -8.36 -31.34
CA MET A 298 8.84 -9.64 -31.72
C MET A 298 7.53 -9.46 -32.51
N SER A 299 6.63 -8.60 -32.03
CA SER A 299 5.36 -8.29 -32.72
C SER A 299 5.59 -7.66 -34.09
N MET A 300 6.54 -6.73 -34.19
CA MET A 300 6.87 -6.07 -35.46
C MET A 300 7.40 -7.06 -36.50
N ILE A 301 8.26 -7.99 -36.08
CA ILE A 301 8.80 -9.06 -36.92
C ILE A 301 7.67 -10.01 -37.35
N MET A 302 6.90 -10.54 -36.40
CA MET A 302 5.80 -11.46 -36.69
C MET A 302 4.77 -10.86 -37.64
N SER A 303 4.39 -9.60 -37.43
CA SER A 303 3.41 -8.90 -38.28
C SER A 303 3.95 -8.69 -39.69
N ARG A 304 5.23 -8.30 -39.84
CA ARG A 304 5.85 -8.09 -41.15
C ARG A 304 5.92 -9.38 -41.97
N TYR A 305 6.13 -10.51 -41.30
CA TYR A 305 6.25 -11.83 -41.91
C TYR A 305 5.00 -12.69 -41.70
N LYS A 306 3.81 -12.08 -41.68
CA LYS A 306 2.52 -12.75 -41.47
C LYS A 306 2.42 -14.03 -42.31
N GLY A 307 2.14 -15.16 -41.65
CA GLY A 307 2.01 -16.49 -42.27
C GLY A 307 3.32 -17.19 -42.63
N LYS A 308 4.47 -16.53 -42.51
CA LYS A 308 5.81 -17.11 -42.77
C LYS A 308 6.45 -17.62 -41.47
N TRP A 309 7.63 -18.22 -41.60
CA TRP A 309 8.31 -18.87 -40.48
C TRP A 309 8.53 -17.98 -39.24
N PRO A 310 8.97 -16.69 -39.34
CA PRO A 310 9.12 -15.85 -38.15
C PRO A 310 7.82 -15.63 -37.38
N ASP A 311 6.70 -15.55 -38.10
CA ASP A 311 5.37 -15.44 -37.51
C ASP A 311 4.94 -16.76 -36.85
N LYS A 312 5.05 -17.88 -37.57
CA LYS A 312 4.71 -19.22 -37.03
C LYS A 312 5.52 -19.57 -35.79
N PHE A 313 6.82 -19.28 -35.80
CA PHE A 313 7.72 -19.51 -34.67
C PHE A 313 7.34 -18.63 -33.47
N GLY A 314 7.06 -17.34 -33.70
CA GLY A 314 6.60 -16.46 -32.64
C GLY A 314 5.25 -16.90 -32.05
N VAL A 315 4.32 -17.38 -32.88
CA VAL A 315 3.04 -17.95 -32.41
C VAL A 315 3.28 -19.17 -31.54
N ALA A 316 4.22 -20.06 -31.92
CA ALA A 316 4.58 -21.21 -31.09
C ALA A 316 5.14 -20.78 -29.72
N ILE A 317 6.06 -19.81 -29.67
CA ILE A 317 6.59 -19.26 -28.41
C ILE A 317 5.46 -18.69 -27.54
N VAL A 318 4.61 -17.82 -28.10
CA VAL A 318 3.49 -17.21 -27.37
C VAL A 318 2.52 -18.27 -26.86
N THR A 319 2.25 -19.31 -27.66
CA THR A 319 1.39 -20.43 -27.28
C THR A 319 1.96 -21.18 -26.08
N VAL A 320 3.26 -21.48 -26.07
CA VAL A 320 3.93 -22.09 -24.90
C VAL A 320 3.81 -21.19 -23.67
N LEU A 321 4.10 -19.88 -23.79
CA LEU A 321 4.04 -18.94 -22.67
C LEU A 321 2.65 -18.86 -22.01
N ILE A 322 1.57 -19.02 -22.79
CA ILE A 322 0.19 -18.95 -22.30
C ILE A 322 -0.31 -20.32 -21.81
N SER A 323 0.19 -21.41 -22.40
CA SER A 323 -0.28 -22.77 -22.09
C SER A 323 0.34 -23.32 -20.81
N VAL A 324 1.53 -22.85 -20.43
CA VAL A 324 2.19 -23.29 -19.19
C VAL A 324 1.60 -22.51 -18.01
N PRO A 325 1.08 -23.19 -16.97
CA PRO A 325 0.65 -22.51 -15.74
C PRO A 325 1.76 -21.63 -15.17
N SER A 326 1.43 -20.38 -14.82
CA SER A 326 2.43 -19.38 -14.38
C SER A 326 3.30 -19.88 -13.23
N LEU A 327 2.72 -20.61 -12.28
CA LEU A 327 3.46 -21.19 -11.15
C LEU A 327 4.51 -22.21 -11.61
N ALA A 328 4.14 -23.13 -12.52
CA ALA A 328 5.06 -24.11 -13.07
C ALA A 328 6.18 -23.44 -13.88
N PHE A 329 5.83 -22.42 -14.68
CA PHE A 329 6.79 -21.61 -15.41
C PHE A 329 7.82 -20.96 -14.46
N ILE A 330 7.35 -20.32 -13.38
CA ILE A 330 8.23 -19.67 -12.39
C ILE A 330 9.17 -20.69 -11.76
N TYR A 331 8.68 -21.84 -11.29
CA TYR A 331 9.54 -22.85 -10.68
C TYR A 331 10.55 -23.46 -11.65
N PHE A 332 10.15 -23.72 -12.90
CA PHE A 332 11.04 -24.25 -13.93
C PHE A 332 12.20 -23.30 -14.25
N PHE A 333 11.90 -22.02 -14.51
CA PHE A 333 12.95 -21.04 -14.82
C PHE A 333 13.75 -20.62 -13.58
N ARG A 334 13.17 -20.68 -12.38
CA ARG A 334 13.90 -20.54 -11.12
C ARG A 334 14.93 -21.67 -10.98
N PHE A 335 14.53 -22.92 -11.21
CA PHE A 335 15.42 -24.08 -11.15
C PHE A 335 16.58 -23.95 -12.15
N ILE A 336 16.28 -23.68 -13.43
CA ILE A 336 17.33 -23.48 -14.46
C ILE A 336 18.24 -22.32 -14.08
N GLY A 337 17.67 -21.19 -13.66
CA GLY A 337 18.40 -20.02 -13.22
C GLY A 337 19.42 -20.31 -12.14
N SER A 338 19.01 -21.07 -11.14
CA SER A 338 19.87 -21.44 -10.02
C SER A 338 20.90 -22.51 -10.40
N SER A 339 20.46 -23.61 -11.03
CA SER A 339 21.33 -24.75 -11.33
C SER A 339 22.32 -24.49 -12.46
N ALA A 340 21.93 -23.75 -13.50
CA ALA A 340 22.79 -23.51 -14.67
C ALA A 340 23.62 -22.23 -14.53
N PHE A 341 23.14 -21.21 -13.81
CA PHE A 341 23.79 -19.89 -13.74
C PHE A 341 24.20 -19.47 -12.32
N GLY A 342 23.96 -20.31 -11.30
CA GLY A 342 24.33 -20.01 -9.92
C GLY A 342 23.60 -18.79 -9.32
N LEU A 343 22.46 -18.40 -9.91
CA LEU A 343 21.68 -17.25 -9.43
C LEU A 343 20.88 -17.62 -8.17
N PRO A 344 20.61 -16.65 -7.27
CA PRO A 344 19.85 -16.90 -6.05
C PRO A 344 18.43 -17.36 -6.38
N ASP A 345 18.03 -18.49 -5.84
CA ASP A 345 16.69 -19.06 -6.01
C ASP A 345 15.65 -18.44 -5.04
N LEU A 346 16.13 -17.75 -4.01
CA LEU A 346 15.38 -16.97 -3.04
C LEU A 346 15.96 -15.56 -2.91
N PHE A 347 15.08 -14.57 -2.83
CA PHE A 347 15.46 -13.16 -2.71
C PHE A 347 16.24 -12.84 -1.43
N PRO A 348 15.88 -13.38 -0.24
CA PRO A 348 16.62 -13.10 0.99
C PRO A 348 18.06 -13.62 1.03
N THR A 349 18.46 -14.49 0.10
CA THR A 349 19.81 -15.08 0.07
C THR A 349 20.91 -14.02 -0.08
N LEU A 350 20.71 -13.06 -0.98
CA LEU A 350 21.62 -11.92 -1.16
C LEU A 350 20.97 -10.59 -0.73
N GLY A 351 19.65 -10.56 -0.57
CA GLY A 351 18.91 -9.40 -0.08
C GLY A 351 18.72 -8.30 -1.12
N ALA A 352 18.08 -7.20 -0.71
CA ALA A 352 17.67 -6.12 -1.61
C ALA A 352 18.83 -5.24 -2.12
N GLN A 353 20.01 -5.34 -1.48
CA GLN A 353 21.21 -4.60 -1.85
C GLN A 353 21.95 -5.22 -3.04
N ASP A 354 21.75 -6.51 -3.30
CA ASP A 354 22.43 -7.21 -4.39
C ASP A 354 21.52 -7.31 -5.63
N ILE A 355 22.01 -6.80 -6.76
CA ILE A 355 21.26 -6.83 -8.02
C ILE A 355 20.93 -8.25 -8.48
N ARG A 356 21.74 -9.25 -8.10
CA ARG A 356 21.52 -10.65 -8.45
C ARG A 356 20.21 -11.20 -7.89
N SER A 357 19.74 -10.67 -6.75
CA SER A 357 18.43 -11.00 -6.16
C SER A 357 17.25 -10.64 -7.07
N TYR A 358 17.44 -9.68 -7.98
CA TYR A 358 16.39 -9.19 -8.86
C TYR A 358 16.40 -9.87 -10.24
N ILE A 359 17.50 -10.50 -10.67
CA ILE A 359 17.67 -11.00 -12.04
C ILE A 359 16.60 -12.04 -12.40
N LEU A 360 16.55 -13.17 -11.68
CA LEU A 360 15.59 -14.23 -11.97
C LEU A 360 14.13 -13.79 -11.86
N PRO A 361 13.68 -13.16 -10.75
CA PRO A 361 12.27 -12.84 -10.63
C PRO A 361 11.81 -11.81 -11.67
N THR A 362 12.66 -10.87 -12.08
CA THR A 362 12.28 -9.85 -13.07
C THR A 362 12.29 -10.37 -14.50
N ILE A 363 13.25 -11.23 -14.87
CA ILE A 363 13.25 -11.91 -16.18
C ILE A 363 12.01 -12.77 -16.33
N ILE A 364 11.71 -13.61 -15.34
CA ILE A 364 10.54 -14.50 -15.38
C ILE A 364 9.24 -13.69 -15.47
N LEU A 365 9.10 -12.64 -14.65
CA LEU A 365 7.94 -11.76 -14.68
C LEU A 365 7.80 -11.02 -16.03
N GLY A 366 8.92 -10.58 -16.61
CA GLY A 366 8.95 -9.96 -17.93
C GLY A 366 8.50 -10.93 -19.02
N LEU A 367 9.04 -12.15 -19.05
CA LEU A 367 8.70 -13.19 -20.03
C LEU A 367 7.22 -13.59 -19.98
N LEU A 368 6.65 -13.74 -18.77
CA LEU A 368 5.22 -14.02 -18.61
C LEU A 368 4.36 -12.90 -19.22
N SER A 369 4.81 -11.65 -19.13
CA SER A 369 4.11 -10.47 -19.65
C SER A 369 4.23 -10.29 -21.17
N VAL A 370 5.27 -10.88 -21.81
CA VAL A 370 5.51 -10.77 -23.26
C VAL A 370 4.31 -11.27 -24.07
N SER A 371 3.74 -12.41 -23.68
CA SER A 371 2.69 -13.10 -24.45
C SER A 371 1.46 -12.21 -24.71
N GLY A 372 0.97 -11.53 -23.68
CA GLY A 372 -0.18 -10.62 -23.78
C GLY A 372 0.10 -9.42 -24.69
N ILE A 373 1.27 -8.81 -24.57
CA ILE A 373 1.67 -7.66 -25.41
C ILE A 373 1.79 -8.10 -26.88
N VAL A 374 2.43 -9.25 -27.13
CA VAL A 374 2.64 -9.76 -28.50
C VAL A 374 1.33 -10.04 -29.21
N ILE A 375 0.36 -10.67 -28.55
CA ILE A 375 -0.95 -10.98 -29.13
C ILE A 375 -1.62 -9.71 -29.66
N TRP A 376 -1.71 -8.69 -28.82
CA TRP A 376 -2.46 -7.48 -29.14
C TRP A 376 -1.71 -6.60 -30.15
N LEU A 377 -0.43 -6.32 -29.92
CA LEU A 377 0.33 -5.47 -30.84
C LEU A 377 0.44 -6.12 -32.23
N ARG A 378 0.67 -7.43 -32.31
CA ARG A 378 0.67 -8.14 -33.60
C ARG A 378 -0.68 -8.02 -34.30
N ARG A 379 -1.79 -8.22 -33.57
CA ARG A 379 -3.13 -8.08 -34.13
C ARG A 379 -3.35 -6.69 -34.70
N TYR A 380 -3.06 -5.64 -33.92
CA TYR A 380 -3.20 -4.26 -34.38
C TYR A 380 -2.34 -3.95 -35.60
N MET A 381 -1.10 -4.44 -35.63
CA MET A 381 -0.22 -4.23 -36.78
C MET A 381 -0.74 -4.93 -38.04
N ILE A 382 -1.31 -6.13 -37.92
CA ILE A 382 -1.93 -6.84 -39.04
C ILE A 382 -3.17 -6.10 -39.53
N ASP A 383 -4.02 -5.60 -38.63
CA ASP A 383 -5.22 -4.85 -38.99
C ASP A 383 -4.85 -3.55 -39.73
N GLN A 384 -3.78 -2.87 -39.29
CA GLN A 384 -3.28 -1.67 -39.95
C GLN A 384 -2.62 -1.93 -41.32
N GLN A 385 -2.31 -3.17 -41.69
CA GLN A 385 -1.72 -3.49 -43.01
C GLN A 385 -2.71 -3.30 -44.17
N SER A 386 -4.02 -3.40 -43.93
CA SER A 386 -5.06 -3.25 -44.96
C SER A 386 -5.54 -1.81 -45.14
N ALA A 387 -5.06 -0.87 -44.32
CA ALA A 387 -5.49 0.53 -44.35
C ALA A 387 -5.08 1.26 -45.64
N ASP A 388 -5.88 2.24 -46.07
CA ASP A 388 -5.66 2.93 -47.35
C ASP A 388 -4.36 3.75 -47.38
N TYR A 389 -3.92 4.29 -46.24
CA TYR A 389 -2.63 4.98 -46.16
C TYR A 389 -1.45 4.04 -46.47
N VAL A 390 -1.59 2.73 -46.24
CA VAL A 390 -0.57 1.73 -46.60
C VAL A 390 -0.52 1.53 -48.11
N LYS A 391 -1.68 1.46 -48.79
CA LYS A 391 -1.74 1.37 -50.26
C LYS A 391 -1.10 2.60 -50.91
N PHE A 392 -1.39 3.79 -50.39
CA PHE A 392 -0.78 5.03 -50.85
C PHE A 392 0.73 5.08 -50.62
N ALA A 393 1.21 4.61 -49.45
CA ALA A 393 2.64 4.53 -49.18
C ALA A 393 3.37 3.55 -50.13
N LYS A 394 2.73 2.42 -50.48
CA LYS A 394 3.25 1.49 -51.50
C LYS A 394 3.32 2.14 -52.88
N ALA A 395 2.28 2.87 -53.29
CA ALA A 395 2.27 3.58 -54.58
C ALA A 395 3.36 4.66 -54.66
N LYS A 396 3.76 5.24 -53.53
CA LYS A 396 4.91 6.16 -53.41
C LYS A 396 6.29 5.47 -53.44
N GLY A 397 6.35 4.15 -53.57
CA GLY A 397 7.61 3.39 -53.64
C GLY A 397 8.30 3.15 -52.31
N LEU A 398 7.64 3.37 -51.16
CA LEU A 398 8.25 3.08 -49.86
C LEU A 398 8.46 1.58 -49.68
N SER A 399 9.59 1.21 -49.06
CA SER A 399 9.88 -0.20 -48.77
C SER A 399 8.92 -0.76 -47.71
N ALA A 400 8.68 -2.08 -47.73
CA ALA A 400 7.82 -2.75 -46.74
C ALA A 400 8.30 -2.54 -45.29
N GLY A 401 9.63 -2.41 -45.08
CA GLY A 401 10.20 -2.12 -43.77
C GLY A 401 9.89 -0.71 -43.29
N GLU A 402 9.99 0.29 -44.18
CA GLU A 402 9.64 1.68 -43.86
C GLU A 402 8.14 1.84 -43.59
N ILE A 403 7.29 1.22 -44.42
CA ILE A 403 5.85 1.21 -44.22
C ILE A 403 5.50 0.60 -42.86
N SER A 404 6.12 -0.54 -42.51
CA SER A 404 5.90 -1.21 -41.22
C SER A 404 6.28 -0.31 -40.04
N ARG A 405 7.50 0.25 -40.04
CA ARG A 405 8.04 1.01 -38.90
C ARG A 405 7.47 2.42 -38.77
N LYS A 406 7.38 3.17 -39.88
CA LYS A 406 7.02 4.60 -39.88
C LYS A 406 5.50 4.84 -39.95
N HIS A 407 4.75 3.91 -40.53
CA HIS A 407 3.30 4.10 -40.77
C HIS A 407 2.45 3.11 -39.99
N ILE A 408 2.65 1.80 -40.15
CA ILE A 408 1.81 0.77 -39.52
C ILE A 408 2.00 0.77 -38.00
N PHE A 409 3.23 0.66 -37.52
CA PHE A 409 3.52 0.62 -36.07
C PHE A 409 3.01 1.86 -35.35
N LYS A 410 3.18 3.05 -35.93
CA LYS A 410 2.71 4.31 -35.35
C LYS A 410 1.20 4.30 -35.06
N ASN A 411 0.39 3.76 -35.97
CA ASN A 411 -1.06 3.67 -35.78
C ASN A 411 -1.44 2.46 -34.90
N ALA A 412 -0.73 1.33 -35.04
CA ALA A 412 -0.98 0.12 -34.27
C ALA A 412 -0.58 0.21 -32.78
N ALA A 413 0.36 1.10 -32.43
CA ALA A 413 0.82 1.30 -31.07
C ALA A 413 -0.14 2.12 -30.20
N ILE A 414 -1.12 2.81 -30.80
CA ILE A 414 -2.04 3.69 -30.07
C ILE A 414 -2.79 2.93 -28.95
N PRO A 415 -3.43 1.76 -29.20
CA PRO A 415 -4.09 1.02 -28.14
C PRO A 415 -3.09 0.39 -27.14
N LEU A 416 -1.84 0.15 -27.56
CA LEU A 416 -0.81 -0.36 -26.66
C LEU A 416 -0.38 0.71 -25.64
N VAL A 417 -0.26 1.96 -26.08
CA VAL A 417 0.11 3.10 -25.24
C VAL A 417 -0.88 3.31 -24.09
N ASN A 418 -2.16 2.99 -24.28
CA ASN A 418 -3.17 3.00 -23.21
C ASN A 418 -2.79 2.15 -21.99
N GLY A 419 -2.17 0.99 -22.24
CA GLY A 419 -1.79 0.04 -21.20
C GLY A 419 -0.52 0.41 -20.45
N ILE A 420 0.32 1.30 -20.97
CA ILE A 420 1.63 1.65 -20.39
C ILE A 420 1.47 2.22 -18.96
N PRO A 421 0.58 3.19 -18.68
CA PRO A 421 0.36 3.66 -17.32
C PRO A 421 -0.01 2.54 -16.35
N SER A 422 -0.87 1.60 -16.77
CA SER A 422 -1.24 0.44 -15.94
C SER A 422 -0.09 -0.54 -15.74
N ALA A 423 0.76 -0.74 -16.74
CA ALA A 423 1.94 -1.58 -16.62
C ALA A 423 2.93 -0.99 -15.61
N VAL A 424 3.15 0.33 -15.63
CA VAL A 424 4.10 1.03 -14.74
C VAL A 424 3.53 1.20 -13.33
N ILE A 425 2.33 1.74 -13.19
CA ILE A 425 1.72 2.00 -11.87
C ILE A 425 1.33 0.70 -11.19
N GLY A 426 0.89 -0.31 -11.96
CA GLY A 426 0.57 -1.63 -11.45
C GLY A 426 1.74 -2.34 -10.77
N THR A 427 3.00 -1.92 -11.04
CA THR A 427 4.19 -2.45 -10.34
C THR A 427 4.14 -2.17 -8.83
N ILE A 428 3.42 -1.13 -8.38
CA ILE A 428 3.18 -0.84 -6.96
C ILE A 428 2.37 -1.97 -6.30
N ALA A 429 1.48 -2.63 -7.03
CA ALA A 429 0.72 -3.77 -6.48
C ALA A 429 1.63 -4.99 -6.21
N GLY A 430 2.76 -5.08 -6.90
CA GLY A 430 3.66 -6.20 -6.86
C GLY A 430 3.18 -7.44 -7.61
N ALA A 431 4.07 -8.40 -7.76
CA ALA A 431 3.81 -9.65 -8.48
C ALA A 431 3.51 -10.78 -7.49
N THR A 432 2.25 -10.94 -7.09
CA THR A 432 1.83 -11.86 -6.00
C THR A 432 2.47 -13.23 -6.06
N ILE A 433 2.42 -13.91 -7.22
CA ILE A 433 2.98 -15.26 -7.35
C ILE A 433 4.51 -15.22 -7.32
N THR A 434 5.13 -14.37 -8.15
CA THR A 434 6.60 -14.29 -8.25
C THR A 434 7.23 -13.89 -6.92
N GLU A 435 6.72 -12.86 -6.25
CA GLU A 435 7.25 -12.43 -4.95
C GLU A 435 7.04 -13.48 -3.87
N THR A 436 5.92 -14.22 -3.89
CA THR A 436 5.69 -15.33 -2.95
C THR A 436 6.69 -16.46 -3.19
N VAL A 437 6.91 -16.87 -4.44
CA VAL A 437 7.81 -17.99 -4.78
C VAL A 437 9.27 -17.65 -4.47
N PHE A 438 9.70 -16.42 -4.72
CA PHE A 438 11.06 -15.96 -4.40
C PHE A 438 11.21 -15.45 -2.96
N ALA A 439 10.14 -15.46 -2.15
CA ALA A 439 10.11 -14.84 -0.83
C ALA A 439 10.59 -13.37 -0.81
N ALA A 440 10.32 -12.64 -1.89
CA ALA A 440 10.69 -11.24 -2.01
C ALA A 440 9.81 -10.37 -1.09
N PRO A 441 10.39 -9.47 -0.28
CA PRO A 441 9.63 -8.63 0.66
C PRO A 441 8.96 -7.46 -0.08
N GLY A 442 7.86 -7.75 -0.77
CA GLY A 442 7.11 -6.81 -1.60
C GLY A 442 5.59 -6.82 -1.36
N MET A 443 4.90 -5.86 -2.00
CA MET A 443 3.46 -5.66 -1.92
C MET A 443 2.65 -6.87 -2.40
N GLY A 444 3.15 -7.56 -3.42
CA GLY A 444 2.50 -8.73 -4.00
C GLY A 444 2.48 -9.91 -3.03
N LYS A 445 3.57 -10.13 -2.30
CA LYS A 445 3.65 -11.14 -1.22
C LYS A 445 2.86 -10.74 0.03
N MET A 446 2.73 -9.45 0.30
CA MET A 446 2.08 -8.96 1.53
C MET A 446 0.60 -9.33 1.62
N LEU A 447 -0.13 -9.32 0.51
CA LEU A 447 -1.56 -9.68 0.50
C LEU A 447 -1.83 -11.13 0.93
N PRO A 448 -1.24 -12.17 0.30
CA PRO A 448 -1.45 -13.54 0.74
C PRO A 448 -0.93 -13.79 2.16
N ASP A 449 0.15 -13.15 2.57
CA ASP A 449 0.64 -13.24 3.96
C ASP A 449 -0.36 -12.67 4.96
N ALA A 450 -0.96 -11.50 4.67
CA ALA A 450 -1.97 -10.88 5.51
C ALA A 450 -3.25 -11.74 5.60
N ILE A 451 -3.67 -12.36 4.50
CA ILE A 451 -4.82 -13.28 4.49
C ILE A 451 -4.54 -14.50 5.38
N LYS A 452 -3.37 -15.14 5.21
CA LYS A 452 -2.96 -16.31 6.02
C LYS A 452 -2.80 -15.96 7.50
N ALA A 453 -2.32 -14.76 7.80
CA ALA A 453 -2.15 -14.28 9.17
C ALA A 453 -3.44 -13.67 9.77
N HIS A 454 -4.54 -13.64 9.01
CA HIS A 454 -5.80 -13.00 9.40
C HIS A 454 -5.65 -11.52 9.79
N ASN A 455 -4.71 -10.82 9.16
CA ASN A 455 -4.50 -9.40 9.35
C ASN A 455 -5.42 -8.56 8.45
N ASN A 456 -6.67 -8.45 8.91
CA ASN A 456 -7.75 -7.77 8.18
C ASN A 456 -7.44 -6.31 7.82
N PRO A 457 -6.86 -5.47 8.71
CA PRO A 457 -6.50 -4.09 8.37
C PRO A 457 -5.54 -4.00 7.18
N ILE A 458 -4.53 -4.89 7.11
CA ILE A 458 -3.61 -4.92 5.97
C ILE A 458 -4.32 -5.37 4.69
N VAL A 459 -5.16 -6.41 4.75
CA VAL A 459 -5.90 -6.86 3.57
C VAL A 459 -6.75 -5.73 2.98
N ILE A 460 -7.48 -5.00 3.82
CA ILE A 460 -8.33 -3.89 3.39
C ILE A 460 -7.50 -2.72 2.87
N GLY A 461 -6.41 -2.38 3.55
CA GLY A 461 -5.48 -1.34 3.11
C GLY A 461 -4.88 -1.64 1.73
N LEU A 462 -4.44 -2.88 1.51
CA LEU A 462 -3.90 -3.32 0.22
C LEU A 462 -4.96 -3.31 -0.87
N VAL A 463 -6.17 -3.83 -0.62
CA VAL A 463 -7.26 -3.80 -1.61
C VAL A 463 -7.65 -2.37 -1.97
N PHE A 464 -7.72 -1.46 -1.00
CA PHE A 464 -7.97 -0.05 -1.24
C PHE A 464 -6.90 0.57 -2.15
N ILE A 465 -5.61 0.34 -1.84
CA ILE A 465 -4.49 0.84 -2.65
C ILE A 465 -4.54 0.24 -4.06
N PHE A 466 -4.64 -1.09 -4.19
CA PHE A 466 -4.62 -1.80 -5.47
C PHE A 466 -5.78 -1.35 -6.37
N THR A 467 -6.97 -1.18 -5.79
CA THR A 467 -8.14 -0.68 -6.52
C THR A 467 -7.93 0.77 -6.98
N THR A 468 -7.42 1.62 -6.08
CA THR A 468 -7.16 3.03 -6.38
C THR A 468 -6.15 3.19 -7.51
N ILE A 469 -4.99 2.52 -7.40
CA ILE A 469 -3.95 2.61 -8.43
C ILE A 469 -4.44 2.01 -9.75
N SER A 470 -5.18 0.90 -9.75
CA SER A 470 -5.68 0.27 -10.98
C SER A 470 -6.63 1.20 -11.73
N ILE A 471 -7.60 1.80 -11.02
CA ILE A 471 -8.57 2.71 -11.62
C ILE A 471 -7.89 3.99 -12.12
N PHE A 472 -6.97 4.54 -11.34
CA PHE A 472 -6.21 5.73 -11.73
C PHE A 472 -5.32 5.46 -12.95
N SER A 473 -4.71 4.28 -13.03
CA SER A 473 -3.90 3.84 -14.16
C SER A 473 -4.69 3.82 -15.47
N ILE A 474 -5.91 3.30 -15.44
CA ILE A 474 -6.77 3.23 -16.63
C ILE A 474 -7.15 4.65 -17.08
N LEU A 475 -7.48 5.54 -16.15
CA LEU A 475 -7.73 6.96 -16.47
C LEU A 475 -6.51 7.62 -17.11
N LEU A 476 -5.31 7.38 -16.57
CA LEU A 476 -4.07 7.86 -17.19
C LEU A 476 -3.85 7.27 -18.58
N GLY A 477 -4.22 6.00 -18.79
CA GLY A 477 -4.23 5.36 -20.10
C GLY A 477 -5.12 6.10 -21.10
N ASP A 478 -6.34 6.47 -20.69
CA ASP A 478 -7.29 7.25 -21.51
C ASP A 478 -6.68 8.59 -21.92
N ILE A 479 -6.02 9.28 -20.99
CA ILE A 479 -5.33 10.56 -21.23
C ILE A 479 -4.13 10.35 -22.17
N THR A 480 -3.31 9.33 -21.93
CA THR A 480 -2.09 9.07 -22.70
C THR A 480 -2.42 8.80 -24.17
N MET A 481 -3.51 8.08 -24.45
CA MET A 481 -3.99 7.89 -25.83
C MET A 481 -4.27 9.23 -26.54
N THR A 482 -4.93 10.19 -25.87
CA THR A 482 -5.21 11.50 -26.47
C THR A 482 -3.98 12.37 -26.67
N LEU A 483 -2.95 12.19 -25.84
CA LEU A 483 -1.67 12.88 -25.99
C LEU A 483 -0.88 12.35 -27.17
N VAL A 484 -0.91 11.02 -27.38
CA VAL A 484 -0.19 10.36 -28.48
C VAL A 484 -0.93 10.48 -29.82
N ASP A 485 -2.26 10.40 -29.84
CA ASP A 485 -3.07 10.69 -31.02
C ASP A 485 -4.13 11.77 -30.72
N PRO A 486 -3.85 13.04 -31.08
CA PRO A 486 -4.78 14.16 -30.89
C PRO A 486 -6.12 14.02 -31.62
N ARG A 487 -6.25 13.08 -32.56
CA ARG A 487 -7.52 12.79 -33.26
C ARG A 487 -8.52 12.09 -32.33
N ILE A 488 -8.04 11.44 -31.28
CA ILE A 488 -8.88 10.76 -30.29
C ILE A 488 -9.54 11.80 -29.38
N LYS A 489 -10.87 11.84 -29.39
CA LYS A 489 -11.66 12.72 -28.53
C LYS A 489 -12.35 11.91 -27.44
N LEU A 490 -12.05 12.20 -26.18
CA LEU A 490 -12.77 11.63 -25.03
C LEU A 490 -14.16 12.27 -24.92
N SER A 491 -15.17 11.49 -25.32
CA SER A 491 -16.59 11.82 -25.42
C SER A 491 -17.41 10.86 -24.55
N GLU A 492 -18.50 11.36 -23.96
CA GLU A 492 -19.40 10.57 -23.11
C GLU A 492 -20.30 9.62 -23.92
N LYS A 493 -20.58 9.99 -25.18
CA LYS A 493 -21.16 9.07 -26.17
C LYS A 493 -20.02 8.20 -26.68
N GLY A 494 -19.99 6.95 -26.21
CA GLY A 494 -19.04 5.94 -26.67
C GLY A 494 -19.04 5.84 -28.19
N GLY A 495 -17.85 5.69 -28.77
CA GLY A 495 -17.71 5.34 -30.18
C GLY A 495 -18.37 3.98 -30.41
N LYS A 496 -19.36 3.97 -31.30
CA LYS A 496 -19.63 2.80 -32.14
C LYS A 496 -18.53 2.70 -33.18
#